data_AF-A0A427YPX4-F1
#
_entry.id   AF-A0A427YPX4-F1
#
_cell.length_a   1.000
_cell.length_b   1.000
_cell.length_c   1.000
_cell.angle_alpha   90.00
_cell.angle_beta   90.00
_cell.angle_gamma   90.00
#
_symmetry.space_group_name_H-M   'P 1'
#
loop_
_entity.id
_entity.type
_entity.pdbx_description
1 polymer ?
#
loop_
_entity_poly.entity_id
_entity_poly.type
_entity_poly.pdbx_seq_one_letter_code
_entity_poly.pdbx_strand_id
1 'polypeptide(L)'
;MPSALKPLTPLALADVPSAPKLGRSQSISSTSSVYSRSADDMLDRLAAQQPDATFHLWSAGNVRLNNLDLTIPAREAAELVKVMRGDERFEVLTVKHLGEEGDDWKISYRRTTSPATTPLPSDSE
;
A
#
# COMPACT_ATOMS: atom_id res chain seq x y z
N MET A 1 -67.86 17.39 -3.70
CA MET A 1 -66.56 18.06 -3.94
C MET A 1 -65.45 17.06 -3.60
N PRO A 2 -64.54 16.76 -4.54
CA PRO A 2 -63.71 15.55 -4.52
C PRO A 2 -62.29 15.79 -3.98
N SER A 3 -61.61 14.74 -3.54
CA SER A 3 -60.15 14.65 -3.53
C SER A 3 -59.73 13.20 -3.68
N ALA A 4 -59.06 12.92 -4.80
CA ALA A 4 -58.44 11.63 -5.10
C ALA A 4 -56.96 11.89 -5.38
N LEU A 5 -56.08 11.27 -4.59
CA LEU A 5 -54.63 11.23 -4.80
C LEU A 5 -54.25 9.88 -5.40
N LYS A 6 -53.45 9.91 -6.47
CA LYS A 6 -52.73 8.78 -7.05
C LYS A 6 -51.30 9.24 -7.37
N PRO A 7 -50.25 8.52 -6.93
CA PRO A 7 -48.87 8.90 -7.20
C PRO A 7 -48.29 8.30 -8.49
N LEU A 8 -47.67 9.20 -9.27
CA LEU A 8 -46.37 9.16 -9.98
C LEU A 8 -46.00 7.98 -10.90
N THR A 9 -46.04 8.28 -12.21
CA THR A 9 -45.36 7.64 -13.34
C THR A 9 -44.03 8.37 -13.70
N PRO A 10 -43.17 7.88 -14.62
CA PRO A 10 -41.72 7.78 -14.40
C PRO A 10 -40.83 8.49 -15.45
N LEU A 11 -39.51 8.28 -15.30
CA LEU A 11 -38.43 8.31 -16.31
C LEU A 11 -37.99 9.66 -16.94
N ALA A 12 -36.74 9.99 -16.57
CA ALA A 12 -35.63 10.49 -17.39
C ALA A 12 -35.76 11.85 -18.10
N LEU A 13 -34.73 12.69 -17.87
CA LEU A 13 -33.86 13.35 -18.85
C LEU A 13 -33.53 14.79 -18.41
N ALA A 14 -32.37 15.00 -17.79
CA ALA A 14 -31.72 16.31 -17.73
C ALA A 14 -30.23 16.15 -17.42
N ASP A 15 -29.47 16.19 -18.51
CA ASP A 15 -28.13 16.75 -18.69
C ASP A 15 -27.60 17.63 -17.54
N VAL A 16 -26.38 17.33 -17.07
CA VAL A 16 -25.67 18.08 -16.04
C VAL A 16 -24.42 18.71 -16.66
N PRO A 17 -24.30 20.05 -16.73
CA PRO A 17 -23.00 20.70 -16.88
C PRO A 17 -22.38 21.07 -15.52
N SER A 18 -21.13 20.64 -15.37
CA SER A 18 -20.26 20.74 -14.20
C SER A 18 -19.95 22.17 -13.76
N ALA A 19 -19.95 22.38 -12.44
CA ALA A 19 -19.34 23.53 -11.77
C ALA A 19 -17.82 23.30 -11.55
N PRO A 20 -16.95 24.33 -11.68
CA PRO A 20 -15.54 24.19 -11.38
C PRO A 20 -15.16 24.73 -9.99
N LYS A 21 -14.10 24.11 -9.44
CA LYS A 21 -13.06 24.68 -8.54
C LYS A 21 -13.27 24.56 -7.03
N LEU A 22 -12.71 23.50 -6.45
CA LEU A 22 -11.95 23.58 -5.19
C LEU A 22 -10.84 22.52 -5.20
N GLY A 23 -9.68 22.92 -4.68
CA GLY A 23 -8.39 22.31 -4.97
C GLY A 23 -8.12 20.93 -4.37
N ARG A 24 -7.17 20.26 -5.02
CA ARG A 24 -6.24 19.26 -4.47
C ARG A 24 -6.87 18.17 -3.61
N SER A 25 -7.38 17.16 -4.28
CA SER A 25 -7.29 15.77 -3.81
C SER A 25 -7.05 14.93 -5.06
N GLN A 26 -5.80 14.50 -5.26
CA GLN A 26 -5.54 13.43 -6.21
C GLN A 26 -6.20 12.19 -5.62
N SER A 27 -7.45 11.96 -6.00
CA SER A 27 -8.11 10.67 -5.87
C SER A 27 -7.36 9.73 -6.80
N ILE A 28 -6.26 9.17 -6.29
CA ILE A 28 -5.65 7.97 -6.84
C ILE A 28 -6.78 6.95 -6.83
N SER A 29 -7.29 6.61 -8.01
CA SER A 29 -8.27 5.56 -8.20
C SER A 29 -7.74 4.29 -7.54
N SER A 30 -8.29 3.93 -6.38
CA SER A 30 -7.96 2.71 -5.67
C SER A 30 -8.48 1.52 -6.46
N THR A 31 -7.66 1.04 -7.39
CA THR A 31 -7.83 -0.27 -8.00
C THR A 31 -7.61 -1.34 -6.94
N SER A 32 -8.72 -1.90 -6.45
CA SER A 32 -8.83 -3.24 -5.87
C SER A 32 -7.82 -3.58 -4.76
N SER A 33 -8.15 -3.22 -3.51
CA SER A 33 -7.45 -3.73 -2.32
C SER A 33 -7.56 -5.26 -2.28
N VAL A 34 -6.50 -5.95 -2.68
CA VAL A 34 -6.35 -7.39 -2.43
C VAL A 34 -6.12 -7.54 -0.93
N TYR A 35 -7.12 -8.04 -0.24
CA TYR A 35 -7.13 -8.31 1.19
C TYR A 35 -6.18 -9.49 1.50
N SER A 36 -4.86 -9.29 1.46
CA SER A 36 -3.88 -10.24 1.97
C SER A 36 -3.94 -10.22 3.51
N ARG A 37 -4.27 -11.36 4.12
CA ARG A 37 -4.67 -11.43 5.53
C ARG A 37 -3.52 -11.62 6.53
N SER A 38 -2.31 -11.95 6.07
CA SER A 38 -1.21 -12.34 6.96
C SER A 38 0.12 -11.73 6.54
N ALA A 39 0.99 -11.45 7.50
CA ALA A 39 2.35 -10.95 7.28
C ALA A 39 3.18 -11.87 6.37
N ASP A 40 3.03 -13.19 6.53
CA ASP A 40 3.78 -14.20 5.77
C ASP A 40 3.42 -14.20 4.27
N ASP A 41 2.12 -14.13 3.95
CA ASP A 41 1.62 -14.00 2.58
C ASP A 41 2.11 -12.69 1.93
N MET A 42 2.12 -11.59 2.70
CA MET A 42 2.67 -10.32 2.23
C MET A 42 4.16 -10.40 1.96
N LEU A 43 4.91 -11.07 2.84
CA LEU A 43 6.35 -11.25 2.68
C LEU A 43 6.67 -12.01 1.40
N ASP A 44 5.97 -13.11 1.12
CA ASP A 44 6.15 -13.89 -0.12
C ASP A 44 5.84 -13.04 -1.36
N ARG A 45 4.72 -12.30 -1.32
CA ARG A 45 4.34 -11.40 -2.41
C ARG A 45 5.32 -10.26 -2.65
N LEU A 46 5.89 -9.69 -1.59
CA LEU A 46 6.95 -8.67 -1.66
C LEU A 46 8.26 -9.28 -2.17
N ALA A 47 8.57 -10.50 -1.74
CA ALA A 47 9.73 -11.25 -2.20
C ALA A 47 9.61 -11.71 -3.66
N ALA A 48 8.40 -11.83 -4.20
CA ALA A 48 8.14 -12.14 -5.61
C ALA A 48 8.23 -10.91 -6.54
N GLN A 49 8.39 -9.69 -5.99
CA GLN A 49 8.48 -8.47 -6.80
C GLN A 49 9.77 -8.39 -7.60
N GLN A 50 9.86 -7.43 -8.52
CA GLN A 50 11.11 -7.19 -9.26
C GLN A 50 12.27 -6.82 -8.32
N PRO A 51 13.51 -7.17 -8.67
CA PRO A 51 14.69 -6.63 -7.99
C PRO A 51 14.61 -5.11 -7.89
N ASP A 52 15.14 -4.53 -6.83
CA ASP A 52 15.12 -3.08 -6.58
C ASP A 52 13.73 -2.46 -6.46
N ALA A 53 12.66 -3.27 -6.42
CA ALA A 53 11.32 -2.78 -6.13
C ALA A 53 11.32 -2.08 -4.76
N THR A 54 10.72 -0.89 -4.73
CA THR A 54 10.60 -0.10 -3.51
C THR A 54 9.20 -0.24 -2.96
N PHE A 55 9.10 -0.44 -1.66
CA PHE A 55 7.84 -0.54 -0.95
C PHE A 55 7.86 0.29 0.32
N HIS A 56 6.71 0.80 0.70
CA HIS A 56 6.52 1.63 1.87
C HIS A 56 5.53 0.97 2.81
N LEU A 57 5.89 0.84 4.07
CA LEU A 57 5.06 0.26 5.11
C LEU A 57 4.79 1.31 6.17
N TRP A 58 3.53 1.46 6.58
CA TRP A 58 3.11 2.36 7.64
C TRP A 58 2.68 1.58 8.88
N SER A 59 2.84 2.19 10.06
CA SER A 59 2.42 1.64 11.37
C SER A 59 0.95 1.22 11.41
N ALA A 60 0.09 1.96 10.72
CA ALA A 60 -1.34 1.65 10.60
C ALA A 60 -1.64 0.37 9.77
N GLY A 61 -0.63 -0.27 9.18
CA GLY A 61 -0.77 -1.44 8.33
C GLY A 61 -1.08 -1.15 6.88
N ASN A 62 -0.88 0.09 6.44
CA ASN A 62 -0.87 0.39 5.00
C ASN A 62 0.47 -0.05 4.41
N VAL A 63 0.45 -0.74 3.27
CA VAL A 63 1.64 -1.15 2.52
C VAL A 63 1.48 -0.69 1.09
N ARG A 64 2.41 0.13 0.59
CA ARG A 64 2.40 0.59 -0.79
C ARG A 64 3.54 -0.03 -1.54
N LEU A 65 3.19 -0.78 -2.56
CA LEU A 65 4.11 -1.49 -3.43
C LEU A 65 3.94 -0.92 -4.84
N ASN A 66 4.90 -0.11 -5.31
CA ASN A 66 4.79 0.60 -6.58
C ASN A 66 3.46 1.39 -6.70
N ASN A 67 2.54 0.92 -7.54
CA ASN A 67 1.22 1.49 -7.79
C ASN A 67 0.07 0.72 -7.09
N LEU A 68 0.39 -0.25 -6.24
CA LEU A 68 -0.58 -1.05 -5.51
C LEU A 68 -0.60 -0.64 -4.04
N ASP A 69 -1.77 -0.21 -3.58
CA ASP A 69 -2.06 0.06 -2.18
C ASP A 69 -2.66 -1.21 -1.54
N LEU A 70 -1.93 -1.79 -0.60
CA LEU A 70 -2.32 -2.95 0.17
C LEU A 70 -2.57 -2.53 1.62
N THR A 71 -3.52 -3.18 2.28
CA THR A 71 -3.84 -2.88 3.67
C THR A 71 -3.90 -4.20 4.44
N ILE A 72 -3.12 -4.26 5.51
CA ILE A 72 -3.03 -5.38 6.44
C ILE A 72 -3.35 -4.90 7.85
N PRO A 73 -3.68 -5.81 8.79
CA PRO A 73 -3.88 -5.43 10.19
C PRO A 73 -2.59 -4.80 10.75
N ALA A 74 -2.70 -3.74 11.55
CA ALA A 74 -1.53 -3.10 12.19
C ALA A 74 -0.66 -4.09 12.98
N ARG A 75 -1.28 -5.11 13.60
CA ARG A 75 -0.56 -6.21 14.27
C ARG A 75 0.33 -7.00 13.31
N GLU A 76 -0.21 -7.36 12.15
CA GLU A 76 0.55 -8.07 11.11
C GLU A 76 1.61 -7.17 10.49
N ALA A 77 1.38 -5.86 10.42
CA ALA A 77 2.37 -4.90 9.93
C ALA A 77 3.62 -4.85 10.81
N ALA A 78 3.45 -4.88 12.14
CA ALA A 78 4.55 -4.95 13.07
C ALA A 78 5.34 -6.26 12.93
N GLU A 79 4.65 -7.40 12.78
CA GLU A 79 5.29 -8.70 12.52
C GLU A 79 6.00 -8.70 11.16
N LEU A 80 5.40 -8.13 10.12
CA LEU A 80 5.99 -8.00 8.78
C LEU A 80 7.29 -7.19 8.83
N VAL A 81 7.32 -6.05 9.54
CA VAL A 81 8.56 -5.28 9.77
C VAL A 81 9.63 -6.15 10.40
N LYS A 82 9.26 -6.91 11.45
CA LYS A 82 10.20 -7.73 12.20
C LYS A 82 10.81 -8.83 11.32
N VAL A 83 10.00 -9.48 10.49
CA VAL A 83 10.47 -10.52 9.57
C VAL A 83 11.29 -9.91 8.43
N MET A 84 10.81 -8.83 7.80
CA MET A 84 11.54 -8.14 6.72
C MET A 84 12.88 -7.59 7.16
N ARG A 85 13.02 -7.11 8.40
CA ARG A 85 14.29 -6.61 8.93
C ARG A 85 15.32 -7.71 9.18
N GLY A 86 14.86 -8.95 9.40
CA GLY A 86 15.72 -10.13 9.55
C GLY A 86 16.01 -10.86 8.24
N ASP A 87 15.40 -10.43 7.14
CA ASP A 87 15.47 -11.09 5.85
C ASP A 87 16.37 -10.29 4.90
N GLU A 88 17.45 -10.91 4.43
CA GLU A 88 18.47 -10.30 3.58
C GLU A 88 17.96 -9.87 2.19
N ARG A 89 16.77 -10.34 1.80
CA ARG A 89 16.08 -9.95 0.56
C ARG A 89 15.48 -8.55 0.64
N PHE A 90 15.47 -7.93 1.83
CA PHE A 90 14.89 -6.61 2.05
C PHE A 90 15.87 -5.69 2.76
N GLU A 91 16.14 -4.55 2.15
CA GLU A 91 16.98 -3.50 2.71
C GLU A 91 16.12 -2.34 3.20
N VAL A 92 16.32 -1.91 4.44
CA VAL A 92 15.65 -0.72 4.98
C VAL A 92 16.34 0.53 4.40
N LEU A 93 15.63 1.27 3.55
CA LEU A 93 16.12 2.53 2.99
C LEU A 93 15.98 3.69 3.98
N THR A 94 14.81 3.82 4.62
CA THR A 94 14.51 4.96 5.48
C THR A 94 13.40 4.63 6.46
N VAL A 95 13.56 5.06 7.70
CA VAL A 95 12.52 5.05 8.73
C VAL A 95 12.16 6.49 9.05
N LYS A 96 10.89 6.87 8.86
CA LYS A 96 10.39 8.21 9.15
C LYS A 96 9.27 8.12 10.19
N HIS A 97 9.44 8.81 11.31
CA HIS A 97 8.38 8.96 12.30
C HIS A 97 7.52 10.17 11.89
N LEU A 98 6.21 10.01 11.96
CA LEU A 98 5.20 10.96 11.46
C LEU A 98 4.47 11.67 12.60
N GLY A 99 4.48 11.14 13.82
CA GLY A 99 3.88 11.74 15.01
C GLY A 99 4.89 12.29 16.01
N GLU A 100 4.47 13.21 16.87
CA GLU A 100 5.26 13.74 18.00
C GLU A 100 5.65 12.63 19.00
N GLU A 101 4.79 11.62 19.15
CA GLU A 101 4.95 10.51 20.11
C GLU A 101 5.70 9.31 19.50
N GLY A 102 5.89 9.28 18.18
CA GLY A 102 6.60 8.20 17.47
C GLY A 102 5.77 6.95 17.15
N ASP A 103 4.49 6.89 17.55
CA ASP A 103 3.56 5.80 17.23
C ASP A 103 3.29 5.64 15.73
N ASP A 104 3.25 6.76 15.00
CA ASP A 104 3.13 6.76 13.56
C ASP A 104 4.51 6.70 12.90
N TRP A 105 4.77 5.64 12.14
CA TRP A 105 6.00 5.48 11.39
C TRP A 105 5.73 5.03 9.96
N LYS A 106 6.66 5.39 9.08
CA LYS A 106 6.74 4.93 7.69
C LYS A 106 8.14 4.38 7.45
N ILE A 107 8.23 3.12 7.05
CA ILE A 107 9.48 2.48 6.65
C ILE A 107 9.46 2.29 5.14
N SER A 108 10.51 2.70 4.47
CA SER A 108 10.75 2.41 3.06
C SER A 108 11.75 1.28 2.96
N TYR A 109 11.40 0.24 2.23
CA TYR A 109 12.24 -0.91 1.95
C TYR A 109 12.52 -1.02 0.46
N ARG A 110 13.64 -1.66 0.14
CA ARG A 110 14.00 -2.07 -1.22
C ARG A 110 14.20 -3.58 -1.25
N ARG A 111 13.67 -4.24 -2.28
CA ARG A 111 13.99 -5.64 -2.55
C ARG A 111 15.42 -5.72 -3.09
N THR A 112 16.26 -6.51 -2.45
CA THR A 112 17.61 -6.79 -2.94
C THR A 112 17.58 -8.05 -3.80
N THR A 113 18.35 -8.04 -4.89
CA THR A 113 18.41 -9.14 -5.87
C THR A 113 19.21 -10.33 -5.40
N SER A 114 19.95 -10.18 -4.30
CA SER A 114 21.03 -11.09 -3.99
C SER A 114 21.15 -11.24 -2.48
N PRO A 115 21.38 -12.48 -1.98
CA PRO A 115 22.09 -12.62 -0.73
C PRO A 115 23.41 -11.86 -0.88
N ALA A 116 23.90 -11.27 0.19
CA ALA A 116 25.23 -10.68 0.19
C ALA A 116 26.29 -11.80 0.07
N THR A 117 26.36 -12.48 -1.08
CA THR A 117 27.49 -13.31 -1.45
C THR A 117 28.60 -12.34 -1.79
N THR A 118 29.34 -11.98 -0.75
CA THR A 118 30.71 -11.49 -0.83
C THR A 118 31.39 -12.26 -1.97
N PRO A 119 31.87 -11.60 -3.04
CA PRO A 119 32.69 -12.31 -4.01
C PRO A 119 33.91 -12.82 -3.25
N LEU A 120 34.02 -14.14 -3.06
CA LEU A 120 35.29 -14.74 -2.70
C LEU A 120 36.30 -14.22 -3.73
N PRO A 121 37.40 -13.55 -3.33
CA PRO A 121 38.48 -13.33 -4.27
C PRO A 121 38.93 -14.73 -4.72
N SER A 122 38.74 -15.04 -6.00
CA SER A 122 39.45 -16.13 -6.65
C SER A 122 40.94 -15.81 -6.53
N ASP A 123 41.56 -16.36 -5.50
CA ASP A 123 43.01 -16.50 -5.43
C ASP A 123 43.35 -17.61 -6.42
N SER A 124 43.83 -17.18 -7.59
CA SER A 124 44.48 -18.06 -8.55
C SER A 124 45.87 -18.40 -8.01
N GLU A 125 46.12 -19.67 -7.73
CA GLU A 125 47.46 -20.25 -7.67
C GLU A 125 47.57 -21.39 -8.69
#